data_AF-A0A2T3N063-F1
#
_entry.id   AF-A0A2T3N063-F1
#
_cell.length_a   1.000
_cell.length_b   1.000
_cell.length_c   1.000
_cell.angle_alpha   90.00
_cell.angle_beta   90.00
_cell.angle_gamma   90.00
#
_symmetry.space_group_name_H-M   'P 1'
#
loop_
_entity.id
_entity.type
_entity.pdbx_description
1 polymer ?
#
loop_
_entity_poly.entity_id
_entity_poly.type
_entity_poly.pdbx_seq_one_letter_code
_entity_poly.pdbx_strand_id
1 'polypeptide(L)'
;MEQGTVKSHLLQQAEALAKDCTTFAESLRQERDCHDVMLGIMQLAMVNKGIIDIHAQYVPHTDSFTGFVVESDSSYQADTVVWIYSFDVNFSFDKNPLQMLLEVEDKLLELIADAKDKAEVAA
;
A
#
# COMPACT_ATOMS: atom_id res chain seq x y z
N MET A 1 -6.77 -21.69 -49.51
CA MET A 1 -5.89 -22.20 -48.44
C MET A 1 -5.32 -21.08 -47.55
N GLU A 2 -6.01 -19.94 -47.39
CA GLU A 2 -5.49 -18.77 -46.67
C GLU A 2 -5.90 -18.69 -45.19
N GLN A 3 -6.89 -19.47 -44.74
CA GLN A 3 -7.39 -19.38 -43.36
C GLN A 3 -6.43 -19.93 -42.30
N GLY A 4 -5.48 -20.81 -42.66
CA GLY A 4 -4.48 -21.35 -41.71
C GLY A 4 -3.41 -20.33 -41.31
N THR A 5 -2.98 -19.49 -42.26
CA THR A 5 -1.88 -18.53 -42.07
C THR A 5 -2.32 -17.34 -41.21
N VAL A 6 -3.55 -16.85 -41.39
CA VAL A 6 -4.11 -15.73 -40.60
C VAL A 6 -4.33 -16.15 -39.14
N LYS A 7 -4.82 -17.38 -38.91
CA LYS A 7 -5.05 -17.91 -37.56
C LYS A 7 -3.73 -18.11 -36.80
N SER A 8 -2.67 -18.51 -37.51
CA SER A 8 -1.30 -18.60 -36.98
C SER A 8 -0.73 -17.23 -36.60
N HIS A 9 -1.02 -16.19 -37.39
CA HIS A 9 -0.51 -14.84 -37.13
C HIS A 9 -1.20 -14.19 -35.92
N LEU A 10 -2.53 -14.38 -35.79
CA LEU A 10 -3.29 -13.92 -34.62
C LEU A 10 -2.84 -14.61 -33.32
N LEU A 11 -2.48 -15.90 -33.38
CA LEU A 11 -1.91 -16.63 -32.26
C LEU A 11 -0.56 -16.05 -31.83
N GLN A 12 0.33 -15.76 -32.79
CA GLN A 12 1.62 -15.13 -32.51
C GLN A 12 1.47 -13.71 -31.93
N GLN A 13 0.50 -12.94 -32.42
CA GLN A 13 0.21 -11.61 -31.87
C GLN A 13 -0.37 -11.69 -30.45
N ALA A 14 -1.24 -12.67 -30.17
CA ALA A 14 -1.77 -12.90 -28.83
C ALA A 14 -0.69 -13.35 -27.83
N GLU A 15 0.22 -14.22 -28.26
CA GLU A 15 1.36 -14.65 -27.44
C GLU A 15 2.35 -13.51 -27.18
N ALA A 16 2.64 -12.68 -28.19
CA ALA A 16 3.47 -11.49 -28.02
C ALA A 16 2.83 -10.49 -27.05
N LEU A 17 1.53 -10.23 -27.20
CA LEU A 17 0.81 -9.34 -26.30
C LEU A 17 0.75 -9.88 -24.86
N ALA A 18 0.49 -11.19 -24.69
CA ALA A 18 0.49 -11.81 -23.37
C ALA A 18 1.87 -11.71 -22.69
N LYS A 19 2.94 -11.93 -23.47
CA LYS A 19 4.33 -11.79 -23.01
C LYS A 19 4.64 -10.35 -22.60
N ASP A 20 4.26 -9.38 -23.42
CA ASP A 20 4.45 -7.96 -23.13
C ASP A 20 3.67 -7.53 -21.88
N CYS A 21 2.44 -8.02 -21.71
CA CYS A 21 1.65 -7.81 -20.50
C CYS A 21 2.31 -8.41 -19.25
N THR A 22 2.88 -9.62 -19.33
CA THR A 22 3.61 -10.22 -18.20
C THR A 22 4.87 -9.45 -17.87
N THR A 23 5.69 -9.09 -18.86
CA THR A 23 6.91 -8.30 -18.64
C THR A 23 6.60 -6.90 -18.11
N PHE A 24 5.50 -6.28 -18.56
CA PHE A 24 5.04 -5.01 -18.01
C PHE A 24 4.58 -5.15 -16.55
N ALA A 25 3.79 -6.18 -16.24
CA ALA A 25 3.38 -6.47 -14.86
C ALA A 25 4.57 -6.79 -13.95
N GLU A 26 5.58 -7.50 -14.45
CA GLU A 26 6.86 -7.76 -13.77
C GLU A 26 7.68 -6.47 -13.61
N SER A 27 7.65 -5.56 -14.59
CA SER A 27 8.34 -4.26 -14.48
C SER A 27 7.66 -3.28 -13.53
N LEU A 28 6.33 -3.41 -13.34
CA LEU A 28 5.58 -2.71 -12.29
C LEU A 28 5.85 -3.32 -10.91
N ARG A 29 6.19 -4.62 -10.86
CA ARG A 29 6.85 -5.24 -9.71
C ARG A 29 8.36 -4.95 -9.75
N GLN A 30 8.75 -3.68 -9.82
CA GLN A 30 10.01 -3.33 -9.15
C GLN A 30 9.86 -3.92 -7.75
N GLU A 31 10.74 -4.88 -7.40
CA GLU A 31 10.71 -5.54 -6.09
C GLU A 31 10.82 -4.45 -5.04
N ARG A 32 9.68 -3.93 -4.58
CA ARG A 32 9.62 -2.94 -3.53
C ARG A 32 10.21 -3.62 -2.32
N ASP A 33 11.32 -3.10 -1.85
CA ASP A 33 11.89 -3.58 -0.61
C ASP A 33 11.08 -3.01 0.58
N CYS A 34 11.39 -3.50 1.78
CA CYS A 34 10.73 -3.01 2.99
C CYS A 34 10.89 -1.49 3.16
N HIS A 35 12.02 -0.92 2.73
CA HIS A 35 12.30 0.52 2.87
C HIS A 35 11.42 1.35 1.93
N ASP A 36 11.25 0.91 0.69
CA ASP A 36 10.36 1.56 -0.28
C ASP A 36 8.92 1.61 0.25
N VAL A 37 8.44 0.51 0.84
CA VAL A 37 7.09 0.46 1.42
C VAL A 37 6.96 1.35 2.64
N MET A 38 7.95 1.35 3.55
CA MET A 38 7.94 2.26 4.69
C MET A 38 7.89 3.73 4.26
N LEU A 39 8.68 4.11 3.25
CA LEU A 39 8.68 5.46 2.70
C LEU A 39 7.33 5.81 2.05
N GLY A 40 6.73 4.86 1.33
CA GLY A 40 5.38 4.99 0.78
C GLY A 40 4.34 5.27 1.87
N ILE A 41 4.38 4.52 2.97
CA ILE A 41 3.48 4.71 4.13
C ILE A 41 3.67 6.11 4.75
N MET A 42 4.91 6.56 4.94
CA MET A 42 5.18 7.91 5.45
C MET A 42 4.66 8.99 4.48
N GLN A 43 4.77 8.76 3.17
CA GLN A 43 4.23 9.66 2.17
C GLN A 43 2.69 9.71 2.20
N LEU A 44 2.02 8.56 2.37
CA LEU A 44 0.56 8.52 2.54
C LEU A 44 0.11 9.35 3.74
N ALA A 45 0.82 9.26 4.87
CA ALA A 45 0.55 10.08 6.05
C ALA A 45 0.66 11.58 5.75
N MET A 46 1.75 12.01 5.10
CA MET A 46 1.98 13.42 4.78
C MET A 46 0.94 14.01 3.82
N VAL A 47 0.52 13.23 2.82
CA VAL A 47 -0.43 13.67 1.79
C VAL A 47 -1.86 13.77 2.35
N ASN A 48 -2.23 12.89 3.29
CA ASN A 48 -3.62 12.78 3.78
C ASN A 48 -3.83 13.36 5.19
N LYS A 49 -2.86 14.11 5.74
CA LYS A 49 -2.90 14.75 7.07
C LYS A 49 -4.11 15.64 7.39
N GLY A 50 -4.89 16.04 6.39
CA GLY A 50 -6.10 16.83 6.58
C GLY A 50 -7.37 15.99 6.69
N ILE A 51 -7.25 14.68 6.55
CA ILE A 51 -8.37 13.74 6.42
C ILE A 51 -8.26 12.65 7.49
N ILE A 52 -7.05 12.13 7.70
CA ILE A 52 -6.77 11.07 8.65
C ILE A 52 -5.33 11.23 9.16
N ASP A 53 -5.13 10.96 10.44
CA ASP A 53 -3.82 11.08 11.06
C ASP A 53 -3.17 9.71 11.15
N ILE A 54 -2.10 9.54 10.38
CA ILE A 54 -1.30 8.32 10.37
C ILE A 54 0.03 8.63 11.04
N HIS A 55 0.25 8.02 12.21
CA HIS A 55 1.52 8.08 12.93
C HIS A 55 2.34 6.86 12.54
N ALA A 56 3.49 7.08 11.91
CA ALA A 56 4.37 6.01 11.47
C ALA A 56 5.82 6.31 11.89
N GLN A 57 6.50 5.32 12.45
CA GLN A 57 7.84 5.45 12.99
C GLN A 57 8.67 4.20 12.71
N TYR A 58 9.90 4.41 12.25
CA TYR A 58 10.94 3.38 12.30
C TYR A 58 11.69 3.45 13.63
N VAL A 59 11.91 2.28 14.23
CA VAL A 59 12.52 2.10 15.56
C VAL A 59 13.81 1.29 15.38
N PRO A 60 14.97 1.95 15.19
CA PRO A 60 16.21 1.26 14.78
C PRO A 60 16.74 0.27 15.82
N HIS A 61 16.46 0.50 17.10
CA HIS A 61 17.02 -0.34 18.18
C HIS A 61 16.33 -1.70 18.33
N THR A 62 15.10 -1.83 17.83
CA THR A 62 14.36 -3.11 17.75
C THR A 62 14.22 -3.60 16.32
N ASP A 63 14.69 -2.83 15.33
CA ASP A 63 14.50 -3.12 13.91
C ASP A 63 13.02 -3.31 13.56
N SER A 64 12.18 -2.36 14.02
CA SER A 64 10.73 -2.37 13.82
C SER A 64 10.23 -1.14 13.08
N PHE A 65 9.19 -1.30 12.28
CA PHE A 65 8.35 -0.21 11.78
C PHE A 65 6.96 -0.32 12.43
N THR A 66 6.58 0.71 13.18
CA THR A 66 5.35 0.73 13.99
C THR A 66 4.57 2.01 13.78
N GLY A 67 3.28 1.95 14.06
CA GLY A 67 2.42 3.11 13.94
C GLY A 67 0.99 2.85 14.35
N PHE A 68 0.22 3.93 14.33
CA PHE A 68 -1.20 3.90 14.61
C PHE A 68 -1.92 5.00 13.82
N VAL A 69 -3.23 4.83 13.69
CA VAL A 69 -4.10 5.69 12.90
C VAL A 69 -5.23 6.19 13.78
N VAL A 70 -5.56 7.47 13.65
CA VAL A 70 -6.66 8.12 14.36
C VAL A 70 -7.49 8.95 13.39
N GLU A 71 -8.76 9.19 13.75
CA GLU A 71 -9.62 10.11 12.98
C GLU A 71 -9.10 11.55 13.12
N SER A 72 -9.23 12.36 12.08
CA SER A 72 -8.66 13.73 12.03
C SER A 72 -9.27 14.71 13.03
N ASP A 73 -10.45 14.40 13.58
CA ASP A 73 -11.12 15.17 14.63
C ASP A 73 -10.78 14.67 16.05
N SER A 74 -9.91 13.67 16.17
CA SER A 74 -9.50 13.09 17.45
C SER A 74 -8.75 14.13 18.29
N SER A 75 -9.20 14.32 19.55
CA SER A 75 -8.50 15.18 20.50
C SER A 75 -7.28 14.48 21.09
N TYR A 76 -6.09 14.94 20.71
CA TYR A 76 -4.81 14.52 21.30
C TYR A 76 -4.59 15.00 22.74
N GLN A 77 -5.47 15.87 23.26
CA GLN A 77 -5.41 16.34 24.64
C GLN A 77 -6.31 15.54 25.59
N ALA A 78 -7.11 14.61 25.07
CA ALA A 78 -7.87 13.69 25.89
C ALA A 78 -6.94 12.64 26.50
N ASP A 79 -7.26 12.19 27.73
CA ASP A 79 -6.50 11.13 28.43
C ASP A 79 -6.45 9.81 27.64
N THR A 80 -7.30 9.66 26.62
CA THR A 80 -7.35 8.47 25.77
C THR A 80 -7.55 8.87 24.31
N VAL A 81 -6.55 8.60 23.48
CA VAL A 81 -6.66 8.65 22.01
C VAL A 81 -7.10 7.28 21.53
N VAL A 82 -8.21 7.21 20.78
CA VAL A 82 -8.73 5.95 20.25
C VAL A 82 -8.06 5.67 18.91
N TRP A 83 -7.30 4.58 18.83
CA TRP A 83 -6.70 4.13 17.58
C TRP A 83 -7.70 3.31 16.78
N ILE A 84 -7.95 3.72 15.54
CA ILE A 84 -8.79 2.95 14.62
C ILE A 84 -8.00 1.83 13.92
N TYR A 85 -6.67 1.96 13.90
CA TYR A 85 -5.76 0.93 13.41
C TYR A 85 -4.38 1.10 14.05
N SER A 86 -3.65 0.01 14.24
CA SER A 86 -2.27 0.00 14.72
C SER A 86 -1.49 -1.13 14.08
N PHE A 87 -0.20 -0.93 13.87
CA PHE A 87 0.70 -1.92 13.29
C PHE A 87 2.07 -1.91 13.96
N ASP A 88 2.72 -3.07 13.93
CA ASP A 88 4.10 -3.29 14.32
C ASP A 88 4.64 -4.40 13.43
N VAL A 89 5.69 -4.08 12.67
CA VAL A 89 6.40 -5.02 11.79
C VAL A 89 7.84 -5.04 12.22
N ASN A 90 8.31 -6.18 12.70
CA ASN A 90 9.69 -6.37 13.13
C ASN A 90 10.50 -7.11 12.06
N PHE A 91 11.50 -6.46 11.49
CA PHE A 91 12.30 -6.99 10.38
C PHE A 91 13.24 -8.13 10.80
N SER A 92 13.54 -8.23 12.10
CA SER A 92 14.41 -9.27 12.66
C SER A 92 13.66 -10.54 13.07
N PHE A 93 12.37 -10.45 13.41
CA PHE A 93 11.58 -11.57 13.93
C PHE A 93 10.47 -12.05 13.00
N ASP A 94 9.91 -11.17 12.18
CA ASP A 94 8.79 -11.54 11.32
C ASP A 94 9.25 -12.35 10.10
N LYS A 95 8.46 -13.37 9.75
CA LYS A 95 8.80 -14.29 8.66
C LYS A 95 8.72 -13.65 7.28
N ASN A 96 7.84 -12.67 7.11
CA ASN A 96 7.62 -12.01 5.82
C ASN A 96 7.28 -10.53 6.03
N PRO A 97 8.25 -9.72 6.47
CA PRO A 97 8.01 -8.34 6.85
C PRO A 97 7.55 -7.48 5.67
N LEU A 98 8.02 -7.77 4.45
CA LEU A 98 7.56 -7.08 3.25
C LEU A 98 6.05 -7.30 3.02
N GLN A 99 5.59 -8.56 3.07
CA GLN A 99 4.16 -8.85 2.91
C GLN A 99 3.33 -8.16 3.98
N MET A 100 3.79 -8.14 5.24
CA MET A 100 3.10 -7.44 6.32
C MET A 100 3.06 -5.92 6.09
N LEU A 101 4.13 -5.32 5.58
CA LEU A 101 4.13 -3.89 5.22
C LEU A 101 3.18 -3.59 4.07
N LEU A 102 3.07 -4.46 3.07
CA LEU A 102 2.10 -4.31 1.97
C LEU A 102 0.66 -4.40 2.49
N GLU A 103 0.37 -5.30 3.43
CA GLU A 103 -0.94 -5.39 4.10
C GLU A 103 -1.26 -4.14 4.92
N VAL A 104 -0.25 -3.55 5.59
CA VAL A 104 -0.38 -2.26 6.28
C VAL A 104 -0.72 -1.17 5.26
N GLU A 105 0.03 -1.07 4.17
CA GLU A 105 -0.21 -0.07 3.12
C GLU A 105 -1.62 -0.19 2.52
N ASP A 106 -2.04 -1.40 2.15
CA ASP A 106 -3.38 -1.68 1.63
C ASP A 106 -4.45 -1.24 2.64
N LYS A 107 -4.26 -1.55 3.93
CA LYS A 107 -5.22 -1.14 4.96
C LYS A 107 -5.28 0.37 5.14
N LEU A 108 -4.15 1.06 5.04
CA LEU A 108 -4.11 2.52 5.11
C LEU A 108 -4.83 3.14 3.91
N LEU A 109 -4.69 2.59 2.71
CA LEU A 109 -5.41 3.07 1.53
C LEU A 109 -6.93 2.94 1.70
N GLU A 110 -7.41 1.83 2.25
CA GLU A 110 -8.83 1.63 2.59
C GLU A 110 -9.31 2.69 3.59
N LEU A 111 -8.60 2.87 4.71
CA LEU A 111 -8.97 3.85 5.74
C LEU A 111 -8.96 5.30 5.22
N ILE A 112 -8.01 5.64 4.34
CA ILE A 112 -7.96 6.94 3.68
C ILE A 112 -9.17 7.15 2.77
N ALA A 113 -9.57 6.13 2.01
CA ALA A 113 -10.75 6.20 1.15
C ALA A 113 -12.02 6.42 1.96
N ASP A 114 -12.22 5.62 3.02
CA ASP A 114 -13.37 5.78 3.92
C ASP A 114 -13.42 7.17 4.57
N ALA A 115 -12.26 7.69 5.00
CA ALA A 115 -12.19 9.01 5.62
C ALA A 115 -12.45 10.14 4.60
N LYS A 116 -12.04 9.97 3.33
CA LYS A 116 -12.37 10.90 2.24
C LYS A 116 -13.87 10.93 1.97
N ASP A 117 -14.50 9.77 1.86
CA ASP A 117 -15.94 9.67 1.62
C ASP A 117 -16.74 10.33 2.76
N LYS A 118 -16.33 10.13 4.01
CA LYS A 118 -16.92 10.82 5.17
C LYS A 118 -16.75 12.34 5.11
N ALA A 119 -15.55 12.82 4.73
CA ALA A 119 -15.27 14.24 4.62
C ALA A 119 -16.09 14.92 3.50
N GLU A 120 -16.30 14.24 2.38
CA GLU A 120 -17.16 14.74 1.29
C GLU A 120 -18.64 14.81 1.68
N VAL A 121 -19.14 13.85 2.46
CA VAL A 121 -20.53 13.86 2.96
C VAL A 121 -20.75 14.98 3.99
N ALA A 122 -19.71 15.37 4.73
CA ALA A 122 -19.79 16.40 5.76
C ALA A 122 -19.61 17.84 5.23
N ALA A 123 -19.22 18.01 3.96
CA ALA A 123 -18.97 19.30 3.31
C ALA A 123 -20.22 19.89 2.63
#